data_AF-A0A959STZ6-F1
#
_entry.id   AF-A0A959STZ6-F1
#
_cell.length_a   1.000
_cell.length_b   1.000
_cell.length_c   1.000
_cell.angle_alpha   90.00
_cell.angle_beta   90.00
_cell.angle_gamma   90.00
#
_symmetry.space_group_name_H-M   'P 1'
#
loop_
_entity.id
_entity.type
_entity.pdbx_description
1 polymer ?
#
loop_
_entity_poly.entity_id
_entity_poly.type
_entity_poly.pdbx_seq_one_letter_code
_entity_poly.pdbx_strand_id
1 'polypeptide(L)'
;DRFINGFLDLLTITFVFRFGKKPMHFFGAMGTLMFFLGFLATLWVLASKLISLWMQVRAPLVTDQPLFYIALTSMIIGAQLFLAGFVAELVARNSAERNNYRVNERLGL
;
A
#
# COMPACT_ATOMS: atom_id res chain seq x y z
N ASP A 1 9.80 22.19 18.58
CA ASP A 1 8.62 21.31 18.79
C ASP A 1 7.36 21.69 18.01
N ARG A 2 6.98 22.98 17.89
CA ARG A 2 5.74 23.37 17.15
C ARG A 2 5.79 23.21 15.62
N PHE A 3 6.98 23.31 15.01
CA PHE A 3 7.16 23.22 13.55
C PHE A 3 7.01 21.79 13.00
N ILE A 4 7.60 20.80 13.66
CA ILE A 4 7.49 19.38 13.25
C ILE A 4 6.05 18.92 13.42
N ASN A 5 5.42 19.25 14.56
CA ASN A 5 4.03 18.88 14.82
C ASN A 5 3.07 19.56 13.82
N GLY A 6 3.28 20.83 13.46
CA GLY A 6 2.46 21.52 12.47
C GLY A 6 2.58 20.95 11.05
N PHE A 7 3.78 20.52 10.64
CA PHE A 7 3.97 19.84 9.35
C PHE A 7 3.27 18.48 9.31
N LEU A 8 3.41 17.68 10.37
CA LEU A 8 2.75 16.39 10.50
C LEU A 8 1.22 16.52 10.56
N ASP A 9 0.70 17.59 11.17
CA ASP A 9 -0.73 17.89 11.22
C ASP A 9 -1.28 18.22 9.82
N LEU A 10 -0.55 19.03 9.04
CA LEU A 10 -0.95 19.38 7.68
C LEU A 10 -0.99 18.16 6.76
N LEU A 11 -0.01 17.25 6.89
CA LEU A 11 0.00 15.96 6.18
C LEU A 11 -1.20 15.11 6.57
N THR A 12 -1.52 15.05 7.86
CA THR A 12 -2.66 14.29 8.39
C THR A 12 -3.98 14.84 7.87
N ILE A 13 -4.19 16.16 7.95
CA ILE A 13 -5.41 16.82 7.46
C ILE A 13 -5.56 16.60 5.94
N THR A 14 -4.47 16.78 5.19
CA THR A 14 -4.48 16.56 3.73
C THR A 14 -4.83 15.11 3.40
N PHE A 15 -4.27 14.14 4.13
CA PHE A 15 -4.56 12.73 3.97
C PHE A 15 -6.02 12.40 4.26
N VAL A 16 -6.55 12.85 5.40
CA VAL A 16 -7.94 12.62 5.80
C VAL A 16 -8.90 13.27 4.79
N PHE A 17 -8.61 14.48 4.32
CA PHE A 17 -9.44 15.18 3.35
C PHE A 17 -9.43 14.52 1.95
N ARG A 18 -8.26 14.06 1.49
CA ARG A 18 -8.07 13.46 0.16
C ARG A 18 -8.57 12.01 0.09
N PHE A 19 -8.37 11.22 1.16
CA PHE A 19 -8.59 9.76 1.15
C PHE A 19 -9.71 9.27 2.06
N GLY A 20 -10.34 10.13 2.86
CA GLY A 20 -11.31 9.73 3.89
C GLY A 20 -12.58 9.05 3.40
N LYS A 21 -12.94 9.12 2.10
CA LYS A 21 -14.17 8.50 1.58
C LYS A 21 -14.00 7.04 1.10
N LYS A 22 -12.85 6.68 0.51
CA LYS A 22 -12.55 5.34 -0.06
C LYS A 22 -11.04 5.04 -0.06
N PRO A 23 -10.39 4.96 1.11
CA PRO A 23 -8.94 4.78 1.21
C PRO A 23 -8.43 3.49 0.54
N MET A 24 -9.23 2.42 0.50
CA MET A 24 -8.81 1.15 -0.13
C MET A 24 -8.52 1.30 -1.62
N HIS A 25 -9.27 2.13 -2.36
CA HIS A 25 -9.05 2.24 -3.80
C HIS A 25 -7.71 2.87 -4.16
N PHE A 26 -7.26 3.86 -3.38
CA PHE A 26 -5.99 4.53 -3.65
C PHE A 26 -4.80 3.66 -3.23
N PHE A 27 -4.76 3.29 -1.94
CA PHE A 27 -3.65 2.52 -1.37
C PHE A 27 -3.64 1.07 -1.86
N GLY A 28 -4.81 0.47 -2.05
CA GLY A 28 -4.94 -0.88 -2.59
C GLY A 28 -4.49 -0.97 -4.03
N ALA A 29 -4.94 -0.07 -4.92
CA ALA A 29 -4.52 -0.12 -6.32
C ALA A 29 -3.01 0.12 -6.48
N MET A 30 -2.46 1.11 -5.78
CA MET A 30 -1.03 1.42 -5.82
C MET A 30 -0.20 0.28 -5.21
N GLY A 31 -0.64 -0.27 -4.07
CA GLY A 31 -0.01 -1.42 -3.41
C GLY A 31 -0.01 -2.68 -4.27
N THR A 32 -1.15 -3.02 -4.88
CA THR A 32 -1.26 -4.16 -5.80
C THR A 32 -0.37 -3.99 -7.03
N LEU A 33 -0.30 -2.79 -7.61
CA LEU A 33 0.58 -2.51 -8.74
C LEU A 33 2.05 -2.70 -8.38
N MET A 34 2.51 -2.10 -7.26
CA MET A 34 3.89 -2.25 -6.79
C MET A 34 4.25 -3.69 -6.44
N PHE A 35 3.31 -4.41 -5.82
CA PHE A 35 3.47 -5.83 -5.51
C PHE A 35 3.63 -6.64 -6.80
N PHE A 36 2.78 -6.42 -7.79
CA PHE A 36 2.81 -7.15 -9.06
C PHE A 36 4.09 -6.88 -9.85
N LEU A 37 4.57 -5.63 -9.89
CA LEU A 37 5.85 -5.30 -10.52
C LEU A 37 7.03 -5.99 -9.82
N GLY A 38 7.07 -5.97 -8.48
CA GLY A 38 8.09 -6.68 -7.71
C GLY A 38 8.02 -8.20 -7.90
N PHE A 39 6.82 -8.75 -8.03
CA PHE A 39 6.60 -10.16 -8.28
C PHE A 39 7.12 -10.59 -9.66
N LEU A 40 6.80 -9.83 -10.71
CA LEU A 40 7.33 -10.07 -12.06
C LEU A 40 8.86 -9.95 -12.11
N ALA A 41 9.43 -8.95 -11.45
CA ALA A 41 10.88 -8.78 -11.37
C ALA A 41 11.56 -9.95 -10.62
N THR A 42 10.93 -10.45 -9.56
CA THR A 42 11.42 -11.62 -8.81
C THR A 42 11.35 -12.89 -9.66
N LEU A 43 10.23 -13.11 -10.37
CA LEU A 43 10.09 -14.24 -11.30
C LEU A 43 11.15 -14.19 -12.40
N TRP A 44 11.44 -13.00 -12.94
CA TRP A 44 12.50 -12.82 -13.93
C TRP A 44 13.88 -13.22 -13.41
N VAL A 45 14.25 -12.74 -12.21
CA VAL A 45 15.53 -13.09 -11.58
C VAL A 45 15.61 -14.59 -11.30
N LEU A 46 14.52 -15.21 -10.83
CA LEU A 46 14.48 -16.63 -10.52
C LEU A 46 14.52 -17.49 -11.81
N ALA A 47 13.80 -17.08 -12.85
CA ALA A 47 13.79 -17.76 -14.15
C ALA A 47 15.18 -17.72 -14.81
N SER A 48 15.85 -16.56 -14.78
CA SER A 48 17.22 -16.45 -15.35
C SER A 48 18.21 -17.36 -14.62
N LYS A 49 18.08 -17.50 -13.29
CA LYS A 49 18.86 -18.47 -12.51
C LYS A 49 18.54 -19.91 -12.91
N LEU A 50 17.27 -20.28 -13.02
CA LEU A 50 16.84 -21.63 -13.40
C LEU A 50 17.33 -22.03 -14.80
N ILE A 51 17.22 -21.13 -15.78
CA ILE A 51 17.71 -21.34 -17.14
C ILE A 51 19.22 -21.56 -17.14
N SER A 52 19.97 -20.76 -16.38
CA SER A 52 21.43 -20.91 -16.28
C SER A 52 21.84 -22.25 -15.67
N LEU A 53 21.12 -22.70 -14.64
CA LEU A 53 21.34 -24.03 -14.05
C LEU A 53 21.04 -25.16 -15.04
N TRP A 54 19.99 -25.02 -15.84
CA TRP A 54 19.63 -25.99 -16.87
C TRP A 54 20.69 -26.08 -17.97
N MET A 55 21.27 -24.95 -18.38
CA MET A 55 22.36 -24.89 -19.36
C MET A 55 23.75 -25.23 -18.77
N GLN A 56 23.84 -25.65 -17.50
CA GLN A 56 25.11 -25.93 -16.80
C GLN A 56 26.08 -24.72 -16.79
N VAL A 57 25.56 -23.49 -16.90
CA VAL A 57 26.35 -22.26 -16.86
C VAL A 57 26.41 -21.75 -15.43
N ARG A 58 27.59 -21.31 -14.98
CA ARG A 58 27.74 -20.68 -13.66
C ARG A 58 26.95 -19.37 -13.61
N ALA A 59 25.87 -19.36 -12.83
CA ALA A 59 25.13 -18.14 -12.51
C ALA A 59 25.41 -17.68 -11.08
N PRO A 60 25.50 -16.36 -10.82
CA PRO A 60 25.63 -15.81 -9.48
C PRO A 60 24.44 -16.20 -8.59
N LEU A 61 24.58 -16.10 -7.27
CA LEU A 61 23.44 -16.36 -6.38
C LEU A 61 22.36 -15.29 -6.60
N VAL A 62 21.10 -15.66 -6.38
CA VAL A 62 19.98 -14.72 -6.48
C VAL A 62 20.15 -13.58 -5.46
N THR A 63 20.69 -13.89 -4.28
CA THR A 63 20.99 -12.95 -3.21
C THR A 63 22.14 -12.00 -3.53
N ASP A 64 22.99 -12.30 -4.53
CA ASP A 64 24.07 -11.38 -4.92
C ASP A 64 23.59 -10.33 -5.92
N GLN A 65 22.35 -10.44 -6.41
CA GLN A 65 21.79 -9.54 -7.40
C GLN A 65 21.04 -8.38 -6.73
N PRO A 66 21.46 -7.11 -6.93
CA PRO A 66 20.75 -5.96 -6.37
C PRO A 66 19.28 -5.88 -6.77
N LEU A 67 18.96 -6.32 -8.00
CA LEU A 67 17.60 -6.37 -8.51
C LEU A 67 16.67 -7.26 -7.67
N PHE A 68 17.18 -8.32 -7.06
CA PHE A 68 16.39 -9.18 -6.18
C PHE A 68 15.90 -8.43 -4.95
N TYR A 69 16.77 -7.65 -4.31
CA TYR A 69 16.39 -6.86 -3.13
C TYR A 69 15.42 -5.74 -3.48
N ILE A 70 15.60 -5.06 -4.62
CA ILE A 70 14.66 -4.02 -5.08
C ILE A 70 13.28 -4.64 -5.33
N ALA A 71 13.23 -5.80 -6.00
CA ALA A 71 11.99 -6.52 -6.25
C ALA A 71 11.31 -6.99 -4.95
N LEU A 72 12.10 -7.53 -4.01
CA LEU A 72 11.62 -7.97 -2.70
C LEU A 72 11.08 -6.80 -1.87
N THR A 73 11.82 -5.70 -1.78
CA THR A 73 11.38 -4.49 -1.07
C THR A 73 10.12 -3.90 -1.71
N SER A 74 10.03 -3.87 -3.05
CA SER A 74 8.81 -3.43 -3.75
C SER A 74 7.59 -4.29 -3.39
N MET A 75 7.76 -5.61 -3.30
CA MET A 75 6.67 -6.51 -2.86
C MET A 75 6.26 -6.24 -1.41
N ILE A 76 7.22 -6.07 -0.50
CA ILE A 76 6.94 -5.79 0.92
C ILE A 76 6.18 -4.46 1.05
N ILE A 77 6.65 -3.40 0.39
CA ILE A 77 5.99 -2.09 0.39
C ILE A 77 4.60 -2.18 -0.25
N GLY A 78 4.46 -2.90 -1.36
CA GLY A 78 3.17 -3.10 -2.02
C GLY A 78 2.14 -3.78 -1.12
N ALA A 79 2.55 -4.84 -0.41
CA ALA A 79 1.71 -5.53 0.55
C ALA A 79 1.35 -4.63 1.75
N GLN A 80 2.30 -3.85 2.27
CA GLN A 80 2.06 -2.89 3.35
C GLN A 80 1.05 -1.81 2.94
N LEU A 81 1.17 -1.25 1.73
CA LEU A 81 0.22 -0.26 1.21
C LEU A 81 -1.18 -0.85 1.04
N PHE A 82 -1.28 -2.07 0.50
CA PHE A 82 -2.56 -2.76 0.36
C PHE A 82 -3.23 -2.99 1.73
N LEU A 83 -2.48 -3.51 2.70
CA LEU A 83 -2.97 -3.74 4.06
C LEU A 83 -3.36 -2.43 4.76
N ALA A 84 -2.55 -1.38 4.63
CA ALA A 84 -2.87 -0.06 5.20
C ALA A 84 -4.16 0.50 4.59
N GLY A 85 -4.35 0.39 3.27
CA GLY A 85 -5.59 0.79 2.60
C GLY A 85 -6.80 0.01 3.06
N PHE A 86 -6.66 -1.31 3.23
CA PHE A 86 -7.71 -2.19 3.71
C PHE A 86 -8.10 -1.87 5.16
N VAL A 87 -7.11 -1.71 6.05
CA VAL A 87 -7.35 -1.32 7.46
C VAL A 87 -8.02 0.04 7.54
N ALA A 88 -7.57 1.03 6.76
CA ALA A 88 -8.18 2.35 6.73
C ALA A 88 -9.65 2.31 6.29
N GLU A 89 -9.98 1.46 5.31
CA GLU A 89 -11.37 1.26 4.85
C GLU A 89 -12.23 0.58 5.91
N LEU A 90 -11.70 -0.43 6.63
CA LEU A 90 -12.39 -1.06 7.76
C LEU A 90 -12.67 -0.06 8.89
N VAL A 91 -11.67 0.75 9.26
CA VAL A 91 -11.81 1.79 10.30
C VAL A 91 -12.83 2.84 9.89
N ALA A 92 -12.79 3.33 8.65
CA ALA A 92 -13.74 4.31 8.14
C ALA A 92 -15.18 3.77 8.16
N ARG A 93 -15.36 2.48 7.83
CA ARG A 93 -16.67 1.82 7.83
C ARG A 93 -17.20 1.50 9.23
N ASN A 94 -16.31 1.32 10.20
CA ASN A 94 -16.66 1.04 11.60
C ASN A 94 -16.93 2.32 12.43
N SER A 95 -16.91 3.51 11.81
CA SER A 95 -17.21 4.76 12.52
C SER A 95 -18.70 4.88 12.85
N ALA A 96 -19.02 5.02 14.13
CA ALA A 96 -20.39 5.14 14.66
C ALA A 96 -21.14 6.39 14.18
N GLU A 97 -20.41 7.40 13.69
CA GLU A 97 -20.94 8.70 13.22
C GLU A 97 -21.60 8.65 11.83
N ARG A 98 -21.59 7.49 11.13
CA ARG A 98 -22.10 7.40 9.74
C ARG A 98 -23.59 7.77 9.61
N ASN A 99 -24.36 7.71 10.70
CA ASN A 99 -25.79 8.00 10.71
C ASN A 99 -26.18 9.18 11.63
N ASN A 100 -25.26 10.08 11.96
CA ASN A 100 -25.63 11.35 12.60
C ASN A 100 -26.16 12.31 11.54
N TYR A 101 -27.45 12.16 11.19
CA TYR A 101 -28.17 13.22 10.52
C TYR A 101 -28.39 14.35 11.52
N ARG A 102 -28.02 15.58 11.14
CA ARG A 102 -28.41 16.77 11.90
C ARG A 102 -29.90 16.97 11.69
N VAL A 103 -30.70 16.61 12.69
CA VAL A 103 -32.12 16.97 12.73
C VAL A 103 -32.19 18.49 12.86
N ASN A 104 -32.48 19.17 11.76
CA ASN A 104 -32.68 20.63 11.77
C ASN A 104 -33.97 21.01 12.50
N GLU A 105 -35.03 20.20 12.36
CA GLU A 105 -36.32 20.50 12.98
C GLU A 105 -37.13 19.21 13.14
N ARG A 106 -37.81 19.06 14.29
CA ARG A 106 -38.81 18.00 14.51
C ARG A 106 -40.18 18.58 14.25
N LEU A 107 -40.84 18.13 13.18
CA LEU A 107 -42.27 18.39 12.96
C LEU A 107 -43.05 17.49 13.92
N GLY A 108 -43.48 18.06 15.05
CA GLY A 108 -44.36 17.39 16.00
C GLY A 108 -45.77 17.28 15.42
N LEU A 109 -46.05 16.14 14.79
CA LEU A 109 -47.39 15.69 14.42
C LEU A 109 -47.88 14.68 15.45
#